data_AF-A0A7J6N8M0-F1
#
_entry.id   AF-A0A7J6N8M0-F1
#
_cell.length_a   1.000
_cell.length_b   1.000
_cell.length_c   1.000
_cell.angle_alpha   90.00
_cell.angle_beta   90.00
_cell.angle_gamma   90.00
#
_symmetry.space_group_name_H-M   'P 1'
#
loop_
_entity.id
_entity.type
_entity.pdbx_description
1 polymer ?
#
loop_
_entity_poly.entity_id
_entity_poly.type
_entity_poly.pdbx_seq_one_letter_code
_entity_poly.pdbx_strand_id
1 'polypeptide(L)'
;MISERTPPLRLAIFDFDQTISVTHVFKQLAGWVSAEEETESVEGDHHEKFSWSIASLGGAARVETLRSFFRTLSEDKHVTLAIITRGNIGCVQLVLHNCGLLKYFTGGVFGNIGDRYGATEFDLSFANDVSLSSLEGDEDHASWSRKTDVIRRLMGDKYEPNEAVFVEDDIKELRAAAKLCRGVYVREQLATANLLKRVYSC
;
A
#
# COMPACT_ATOMS: atom_id res chain seq x y z
N MET A 1 -36.27 -16.78 9.83
CA MET A 1 -35.16 -16.62 8.86
C MET A 1 -34.06 -15.86 9.58
N ILE A 2 -32.98 -16.54 9.94
CA ILE A 2 -31.80 -15.88 10.49
C ILE A 2 -31.17 -15.17 9.29
N SER A 3 -31.12 -13.84 9.30
CA SER A 3 -30.34 -13.08 8.34
C SER A 3 -28.89 -13.52 8.52
N GLU A 4 -28.36 -14.27 7.54
CA GLU A 4 -26.94 -14.58 7.48
C GLU A 4 -26.20 -13.25 7.34
N ARG A 5 -25.73 -12.72 8.48
CA ARG A 5 -24.84 -11.58 8.49
C ARG A 5 -23.55 -12.05 7.83
N THR A 6 -23.13 -11.34 6.79
CA THR A 6 -21.79 -11.48 6.22
C THR A 6 -20.78 -11.45 7.37
N PRO A 7 -19.86 -12.42 7.46
CA PRO A 7 -18.90 -12.46 8.55
C PRO A 7 -18.07 -11.17 8.57
N PRO A 8 -17.62 -10.73 9.75
CA PRO A 8 -16.88 -9.48 9.87
C PRO A 8 -15.58 -9.55 9.06
N LEU A 9 -15.26 -8.46 8.38
CA LEU A 9 -13.95 -8.30 7.75
C LEU A 9 -12.86 -8.33 8.85
N ARG A 10 -11.83 -9.14 8.64
CA ARG A 10 -10.70 -9.31 9.57
C ARG A 10 -9.34 -9.08 8.93
N LEU A 11 -9.25 -9.17 7.59
CA LEU A 11 -8.03 -8.91 6.84
C LEU A 11 -8.31 -8.01 5.63
N ALA A 12 -7.56 -6.92 5.47
CA ALA A 12 -7.57 -6.10 4.27
C ALA A 12 -6.16 -6.02 3.68
N ILE A 13 -6.05 -6.44 2.43
CA ILE A 13 -4.82 -6.50 1.67
C ILE A 13 -4.90 -5.43 0.59
N PHE A 14 -3.87 -4.61 0.46
CA PHE A 14 -3.84 -3.52 -0.51
C PHE A 14 -2.67 -3.71 -1.47
N ASP A 15 -2.89 -3.46 -2.76
CA ASP A 15 -1.78 -2.99 -3.59
C ASP A 15 -1.34 -1.57 -3.16
N PHE A 16 -0.15 -1.18 -3.56
CA PHE A 16 0.37 0.16 -3.28
C PHE A 16 0.26 1.12 -4.47
N ASP A 17 0.83 0.76 -5.62
CA ASP A 17 1.02 1.69 -6.73
C ASP A 17 -0.31 1.92 -7.46
N GLN A 18 -0.74 3.18 -7.62
CA GLN A 18 -2.07 3.52 -8.18
C GLN A 18 -3.28 3.03 -7.35
N THR A 19 -3.05 2.25 -6.29
CA THR A 19 -4.07 1.87 -5.30
C THR A 19 -4.03 2.75 -4.05
N ILE A 20 -2.93 2.72 -3.28
CA ILE A 20 -2.71 3.61 -2.13
C ILE A 20 -2.01 4.89 -2.58
N SER A 21 -0.92 4.81 -3.33
CA SER A 21 -0.31 5.97 -3.98
C SER A 21 -1.13 6.39 -5.20
N VAL A 22 -0.92 7.63 -5.66
CA VAL A 22 -1.49 8.10 -6.93
C VAL A 22 -0.53 7.93 -8.11
N THR A 23 0.71 7.51 -7.82
CA THR A 23 1.79 7.34 -8.80
C THR A 23 2.47 5.98 -8.66
N HIS A 24 3.23 5.57 -9.67
CA HIS A 24 4.19 4.47 -9.54
C HIS A 24 5.44 4.98 -8.79
N VAL A 25 5.43 4.83 -7.48
CA VAL A 25 6.37 5.43 -6.53
C VAL A 25 7.82 5.12 -6.90
N PHE A 26 8.11 3.88 -7.24
CA PHE A 26 9.47 3.49 -7.63
C PHE A 26 9.89 4.01 -9.02
N LYS A 27 8.98 4.00 -10.01
CA LYS A 27 9.31 4.50 -11.37
C LYS A 27 9.65 5.99 -11.35
N GLN A 28 9.00 6.75 -10.47
CA GLN A 28 9.29 8.16 -10.26
C GLN A 28 10.65 8.37 -9.59
N LEU A 29 10.97 7.61 -8.52
CA LEU A 29 12.29 7.70 -7.86
C LEU A 29 13.44 7.29 -8.77
N ALA A 30 13.23 6.30 -9.64
CA ALA A 30 14.24 5.84 -10.59
C ALA A 30 14.45 6.81 -11.77
N GLY A 31 13.68 7.91 -11.88
CA GLY A 31 13.75 8.85 -13.00
C GLY A 31 13.23 8.26 -14.32
N TRP A 32 12.40 7.21 -14.27
CA TRP A 32 11.89 6.50 -15.46
C TRP A 32 10.61 7.12 -16.03
N VAL A 33 10.17 8.25 -15.48
CA VAL A 33 9.04 9.03 -15.99
C VAL A 33 9.61 10.31 -16.59
N SER A 34 9.36 10.56 -17.88
CA SER A 34 9.71 11.81 -18.55
C SER A 34 9.01 12.99 -17.89
N ALA A 35 9.69 14.14 -17.81
CA ALA A 35 9.28 15.38 -17.14
C ALA A 35 7.97 16.04 -17.63
N GLU A 36 7.12 15.32 -18.38
CA GLU A 36 5.85 15.79 -18.91
C GLU A 36 4.64 15.37 -18.06
N GLU A 37 4.83 14.52 -17.04
CA GLU A 37 3.80 14.16 -16.03
C GLU A 37 4.02 14.88 -14.68
N GLU A 38 4.70 16.03 -14.67
CA GLU A 38 4.76 16.89 -13.50
C GLU A 38 3.39 17.53 -13.26
N THR A 39 2.65 16.98 -12.30
CA THR A 39 1.51 17.66 -11.70
C THR A 39 2.01 18.91 -10.99
N GLU A 40 1.28 20.01 -11.20
CA GLU A 40 1.59 21.39 -10.78
C GLU A 40 2.39 21.49 -9.47
N SER A 41 3.52 22.19 -9.56
CA SER A 41 4.39 22.53 -8.45
C SER A 41 3.58 23.18 -7.32
N VAL A 42 3.47 22.50 -6.18
CA VAL A 42 2.93 23.08 -4.97
C VAL A 42 4.04 23.94 -4.35
N GLU A 43 3.94 25.26 -4.54
CA GLU A 43 4.74 26.24 -3.79
C GLU A 43 4.45 26.14 -2.28
N GLY A 44 5.50 26.00 -1.45
CA GLY A 44 5.43 26.46 -0.06
C GLY A 44 6.06 25.60 1.03
N ASP A 45 7.18 26.14 1.54
CA ASP A 45 7.67 26.15 2.92
C ASP A 45 8.54 24.98 3.43
N HIS A 46 9.54 25.34 4.24
CA HIS A 46 10.71 24.55 4.65
C HIS A 46 10.42 23.38 5.62
N HIS A 47 9.47 22.51 5.25
CA HIS A 47 9.30 21.14 5.77
C HIS A 47 9.73 20.11 4.70
N GLU A 48 10.84 20.39 4.01
CA GLU A 48 11.27 19.78 2.75
C GLU A 48 11.53 18.26 2.79
N LYS A 49 11.75 17.65 3.96
CA LYS A 49 12.27 16.27 4.01
C LYS A 49 11.28 15.20 3.53
N PHE A 50 9.96 15.49 3.49
CA PHE A 50 8.93 14.49 3.17
C PHE A 50 7.91 14.93 2.11
N SER A 51 8.14 16.07 1.44
CA SER A 51 7.21 16.62 0.44
C SER A 51 6.86 15.59 -0.65
N TRP A 52 7.85 14.83 -1.11
CA TRP A 52 7.63 13.79 -2.12
C TRP A 52 6.77 12.62 -1.63
N SER A 53 6.92 12.17 -0.38
CA SER A 53 6.07 11.10 0.18
C SER A 53 4.61 11.54 0.30
N ILE A 54 4.38 12.82 0.59
CA ILE A 54 3.03 13.39 0.62
C ILE A 54 2.47 13.51 -0.81
N ALA A 55 3.28 14.00 -1.75
CA ALA A 55 2.90 14.16 -3.15
C ALA A 55 2.57 12.82 -3.83
N SER A 56 3.38 11.78 -3.60
CA SER A 56 3.12 10.43 -4.15
C SER A 56 1.83 9.79 -3.62
N LEU A 57 1.37 10.23 -2.43
CA LEU A 57 0.06 9.88 -1.88
C LEU A 57 -1.05 10.87 -2.28
N GLY A 58 -0.82 11.78 -3.22
CA GLY A 58 -1.82 12.72 -3.74
C GLY A 58 -2.09 13.93 -2.83
N GLY A 59 -1.10 14.35 -2.05
CA GLY A 59 -1.14 15.59 -1.26
C GLY A 59 -1.65 15.43 0.17
N ALA A 60 -1.43 16.46 0.99
CA ALA A 60 -1.67 16.41 2.43
C ALA A 60 -3.13 16.08 2.81
N ALA A 61 -4.10 16.62 2.06
CA ALA A 61 -5.53 16.35 2.29
C ALA A 61 -5.88 14.87 2.07
N ARG A 62 -5.30 14.24 1.03
CA ARG A 62 -5.50 12.80 0.77
C ARG A 62 -4.82 11.95 1.83
N VAL A 63 -3.62 12.34 2.30
CA VAL A 63 -2.93 11.66 3.40
C VAL A 63 -3.76 11.67 4.68
N GLU A 64 -4.40 12.77 5.06
CA GLU A 64 -5.30 12.80 6.22
C GLU A 64 -6.51 11.87 6.02
N THR A 65 -7.05 11.84 4.81
CA THR A 65 -8.18 10.94 4.50
C THR A 65 -7.76 9.47 4.58
N LEU A 66 -6.58 9.11 4.07
CA LEU A 66 -5.97 7.78 4.21
C LEU A 66 -5.72 7.44 5.68
N ARG A 67 -5.23 8.39 6.48
CA ARG A 67 -4.99 8.21 7.91
C ARG A 67 -6.28 7.85 8.65
N SER A 68 -7.34 8.62 8.42
CA SER A 68 -8.66 8.34 9.01
C SER A 68 -9.20 6.98 8.56
N PHE A 69 -9.04 6.64 7.27
CA PHE A 69 -9.45 5.36 6.70
C PHE A 69 -8.73 4.16 7.35
N PHE A 70 -7.40 4.17 7.39
CA PHE A 70 -6.63 3.07 7.95
C PHE A 70 -6.77 2.97 9.48
N ARG A 71 -6.88 4.10 10.19
CA ARG A 71 -7.23 4.11 11.61
C ARG A 71 -8.57 3.43 11.85
N THR A 72 -9.59 3.77 11.06
CA THR A 72 -10.91 3.16 11.19
C THR A 72 -10.84 1.64 11.00
N LEU A 73 -10.15 1.16 9.97
CA LEU A 73 -10.04 -0.28 9.73
C LEU A 73 -9.25 -0.99 10.84
N SER A 74 -8.07 -0.48 11.20
CA SER A 74 -7.17 -1.15 12.13
C SER A 74 -7.55 -0.98 13.60
N GLU A 75 -7.84 0.24 14.05
CA GLU A 75 -8.08 0.56 15.46
C GLU A 75 -9.55 0.40 15.83
N ASP A 76 -10.48 0.96 15.05
CA ASP A 76 -11.91 0.93 15.40
C ASP A 76 -12.59 -0.39 15.04
N LYS A 77 -12.04 -1.10 14.04
CA LYS A 77 -12.64 -2.32 13.47
C LYS A 77 -11.76 -3.54 13.61
N HIS A 78 -10.54 -3.39 14.13
CA HIS A 78 -9.60 -4.49 14.40
C HIS A 78 -9.31 -5.36 13.16
N VAL A 79 -9.28 -4.73 11.98
CA VAL A 79 -8.90 -5.38 10.72
C VAL A 79 -7.38 -5.36 10.59
N THR A 80 -6.78 -6.53 10.36
CA THR A 80 -5.35 -6.62 10.02
C THR A 80 -5.13 -6.04 8.64
N LEU A 81 -4.18 -5.10 8.49
CA LEU A 81 -3.87 -4.49 7.20
C LEU A 81 -2.51 -4.96 6.69
N ALA A 82 -2.45 -5.33 5.42
CA ALA A 82 -1.20 -5.72 4.75
C ALA A 82 -1.11 -5.06 3.37
N ILE A 83 0.13 -4.89 2.87
CA ILE A 83 0.40 -4.40 1.51
C ILE A 83 1.09 -5.49 0.71
N ILE A 84 0.67 -5.71 -0.54
CA ILE A 84 1.38 -6.55 -1.51
C ILE A 84 1.60 -5.75 -2.79
N THR A 85 2.83 -5.32 -3.01
CA THR A 85 3.24 -4.51 -4.18
C THR A 85 4.24 -5.27 -5.06
N ARG A 86 4.42 -4.86 -6.31
CA ARG A 86 5.61 -5.23 -7.10
C ARG A 86 6.74 -4.20 -6.99
N GLY A 87 6.54 -3.11 -6.24
CA GLY A 87 7.56 -2.11 -5.94
C GLY A 87 8.56 -2.56 -4.88
N ASN A 88 9.55 -1.70 -4.61
CA ASN A 88 10.56 -1.91 -3.58
C ASN A 88 9.96 -1.68 -2.18
N ILE A 89 10.17 -2.64 -1.25
CA ILE A 89 9.63 -2.58 0.12
C ILE A 89 10.13 -1.34 0.86
N GLY A 90 11.43 -1.05 0.80
CA GLY A 90 12.05 0.15 1.37
C GLY A 90 11.35 1.45 0.98
N CYS A 91 11.12 1.64 -0.32
CA CYS A 91 10.43 2.82 -0.84
C CYS A 91 9.00 2.94 -0.29
N VAL A 92 8.24 1.85 -0.30
CA VAL A 92 6.85 1.84 0.20
C VAL A 92 6.81 2.12 1.69
N GLN A 93 7.65 1.43 2.47
CA GLN A 93 7.72 1.63 3.91
C GLN A 93 8.17 3.03 4.27
N LEU A 94 9.11 3.62 3.54
CA LEU A 94 9.54 5.01 3.75
C LEU A 94 8.41 6.01 3.49
N VAL A 95 7.67 5.88 2.38
CA VAL A 95 6.52 6.74 2.09
C VAL A 95 5.48 6.66 3.20
N LEU A 96 5.15 5.44 3.64
CA LEU A 96 4.19 5.20 4.71
C LEU A 96 4.68 5.73 6.06
N HIS A 97 5.98 5.57 6.36
CA HIS A 97 6.61 6.05 7.59
C HIS A 97 6.55 7.58 7.66
N ASN A 98 6.99 8.27 6.60
CA ASN A 98 7.01 9.73 6.50
C ASN A 98 5.61 10.35 6.63
N CYS A 99 4.58 9.63 6.18
CA CYS A 99 3.18 10.06 6.29
C CYS A 99 2.48 9.59 7.58
N GLY A 100 3.17 8.86 8.46
CA GLY A 100 2.63 8.33 9.72
C GLY A 100 1.56 7.25 9.54
N LEU A 101 1.60 6.53 8.41
CA LEU A 101 0.65 5.50 8.01
C LEU A 101 1.17 4.08 8.25
N LEU A 102 2.49 3.87 8.29
CA LEU A 102 3.11 2.54 8.37
C LEU A 102 2.60 1.71 9.56
N LYS A 103 2.38 2.35 10.71
CA LYS A 103 1.91 1.72 11.95
C LYS A 103 0.59 0.94 11.82
N TYR A 104 -0.24 1.24 10.82
CA TYR A 104 -1.52 0.56 10.62
C TYR A 104 -1.36 -0.80 9.90
N PHE A 105 -0.24 -1.05 9.22
CA PHE A 105 0.00 -2.24 8.40
C PHE A 105 0.67 -3.37 9.19
N THR A 106 -0.01 -3.82 10.25
CA THR A 106 0.48 -4.88 11.15
C THR A 106 0.55 -6.26 10.50
N GLY A 107 -0.12 -6.46 9.37
CA GLY A 107 -0.02 -7.67 8.56
C GLY A 107 1.24 -7.73 7.69
N GLY A 108 2.02 -6.64 7.61
CA GLY A 108 3.29 -6.55 6.89
C GLY A 108 3.18 -5.87 5.51
N VAL A 109 4.35 -5.52 4.97
CA VAL A 109 4.52 -4.98 3.62
C VAL A 109 5.35 -5.96 2.80
N PHE A 110 4.77 -6.48 1.73
CA PHE A 110 5.36 -7.49 0.85
C PHE A 110 5.63 -6.89 -0.52
N GLY A 111 6.81 -7.15 -1.07
CA GLY A 111 7.28 -6.50 -2.30
C GLY A 111 8.63 -7.03 -2.76
N ASN A 112 9.34 -6.28 -3.60
CA ASN A 112 10.71 -6.60 -3.97
C ASN A 112 11.70 -6.02 -2.94
N ILE A 113 12.78 -6.74 -2.67
CA ILE A 113 13.98 -6.21 -1.98
C ILE A 113 15.18 -6.20 -2.93
N GLY A 114 16.23 -5.51 -2.51
CA GLY A 114 17.56 -5.54 -3.13
C GLY A 114 17.72 -4.57 -4.31
N ASP A 115 18.92 -4.64 -4.89
CA ASP A 115 19.44 -3.66 -5.84
C ASP A 115 19.12 -4.02 -7.30
N ARG A 116 17.88 -4.45 -7.58
CA ARG A 116 17.47 -4.79 -8.96
C ARG A 116 17.58 -3.62 -9.96
N TYR A 117 17.87 -2.42 -9.47
CA TYR A 117 17.72 -1.18 -10.21
C TYR A 117 18.89 -0.18 -10.04
N GLY A 118 19.92 -0.51 -9.23
CA GLY A 118 21.07 0.35 -8.96
C GLY A 118 20.82 1.35 -7.82
N ALA A 119 21.89 1.85 -7.23
CA ALA A 119 21.85 2.98 -6.30
C ALA A 119 21.60 4.30 -7.04
N THR A 120 20.63 5.07 -6.56
CA THR A 120 20.29 6.42 -7.04
C THR A 120 20.94 7.51 -6.18
N GLU A 121 20.88 8.77 -6.60
CA GLU A 121 21.31 9.91 -5.78
C GLU A 121 20.56 9.97 -4.43
N PHE A 122 19.31 9.51 -4.42
CA PHE A 122 18.51 9.36 -3.21
C PHE A 122 19.18 8.37 -2.25
N ASP A 123 19.54 7.18 -2.71
CA ASP A 123 20.18 6.15 -1.88
C ASP A 123 21.50 6.64 -1.28
N LEU A 124 22.29 7.39 -2.07
CA LEU A 124 23.54 8.00 -1.60
C LEU A 124 23.32 9.07 -0.52
N SER A 125 22.25 9.86 -0.64
CA SER A 125 21.91 10.90 0.36
C SER A 125 21.52 10.33 1.73
N PHE A 126 21.13 9.05 1.76
CA PHE A 126 20.70 8.33 2.96
C PHE A 126 21.64 7.19 3.37
N ALA A 127 22.77 7.00 2.68
CA ALA A 127 23.69 5.87 2.91
C ALA A 127 24.23 5.76 4.35
N ASN A 128 24.19 6.84 5.13
CA ASN A 128 24.63 6.88 6.54
C ASN A 128 23.46 6.90 7.54
N ASP A 129 22.20 6.93 7.08
CA ASP A 129 21.02 6.96 7.96
C ASP A 129 20.60 5.54 8.34
N VAL A 130 21.23 5.04 9.41
CA VAL A 130 21.00 3.68 9.93
C VAL A 130 19.53 3.44 10.31
N SER A 131 18.75 4.50 10.57
CA SER A 131 17.32 4.37 10.92
C SER A 131 16.48 3.78 9.78
N LEU A 132 16.92 3.96 8.53
CA LEU A 132 16.21 3.50 7.34
C LEU A 132 16.46 2.03 7.00
N SER A 133 17.53 1.42 7.54
CA SER A 133 17.81 -0.01 7.38
C SER A 133 16.64 -0.90 7.83
N SER A 134 15.87 -0.44 8.82
CA SER A 134 14.69 -1.14 9.33
C SER A 134 13.52 -1.21 8.33
N LEU A 135 13.57 -0.41 7.26
CA LEU A 135 12.51 -0.30 6.25
C LEU A 135 12.80 -1.12 4.99
N GLU A 136 14.01 -1.64 4.79
CA GLU A 136 14.42 -2.28 3.53
C GLU A 136 13.64 -3.57 3.21
N GLY A 137 13.00 -4.17 4.22
CA GLY A 137 12.35 -5.46 4.13
C GLY A 137 13.33 -6.62 4.30
N ASP A 138 12.80 -7.84 4.31
CA ASP A 138 13.58 -9.07 4.45
C ASP A 138 13.17 -10.10 3.38
N GLU A 139 13.92 -11.20 3.29
CA GLU A 139 13.64 -12.27 2.33
C GLU A 139 12.26 -12.89 2.53
N ASP A 140 11.75 -12.96 3.76
CA ASP A 140 10.43 -13.49 4.05
C ASP A 140 9.32 -12.64 3.44
N HIS A 141 9.53 -11.33 3.30
CA HIS A 141 8.57 -10.40 2.70
C HIS A 141 8.73 -10.24 1.18
N ALA A 142 9.81 -10.77 0.59
CA ALA A 142 10.12 -10.60 -0.83
C ALA A 142 10.31 -11.86 -1.67
N SER A 143 10.46 -13.03 -1.06
CA SER A 143 10.65 -14.29 -1.78
C SER A 143 9.33 -14.87 -2.32
N TRP A 144 8.70 -14.18 -3.28
CA TRP A 144 7.46 -14.65 -3.91
C TRP A 144 7.37 -14.31 -5.41
N SER A 145 6.64 -15.16 -6.15
CA SER A 145 6.51 -15.05 -7.61
C SER A 145 5.22 -14.34 -8.05
N ARG A 146 4.13 -14.57 -7.30
CA ARG A 146 2.80 -14.01 -7.56
C ARG A 146 2.21 -13.46 -6.28
N LYS A 147 1.42 -12.40 -6.38
CA LYS A 147 0.70 -11.83 -5.23
C LYS A 147 -0.20 -12.87 -4.57
N THR A 148 -0.80 -13.76 -5.36
CA THR A 148 -1.63 -14.86 -4.84
C THR A 148 -0.88 -15.83 -3.91
N ASP A 149 0.43 -15.95 -4.02
CA ASP A 149 1.23 -16.78 -3.10
C ASP A 149 1.30 -16.11 -1.71
N VAL A 150 1.49 -14.79 -1.68
CA VAL A 150 1.46 -14.00 -0.44
C VAL A 150 0.06 -13.94 0.15
N ILE A 151 -0.98 -13.75 -0.67
CA ILE A 151 -2.37 -13.79 -0.20
C ILE A 151 -2.65 -15.14 0.48
N ARG A 152 -2.28 -16.28 -0.14
CA ARG A 152 -2.45 -17.60 0.51
C ARG A 152 -1.73 -17.70 1.85
N ARG A 153 -0.50 -17.18 1.94
CA ARG A 153 0.27 -17.16 3.20
C ARG A 153 -0.41 -16.31 4.28
N LEU A 154 -0.91 -15.13 3.92
CA LEU A 154 -1.61 -14.23 4.85
C LEU A 154 -2.94 -14.80 5.32
N MET A 155 -3.69 -15.43 4.40
CA MET A 155 -4.92 -16.15 4.70
C MET A 155 -4.65 -17.30 5.68
N GLY A 156 -3.72 -18.20 5.32
CA GLY A 156 -3.40 -19.41 6.09
C GLY A 156 -4.66 -20.15 6.54
N ASP A 157 -4.63 -20.69 7.76
CA ASP A 157 -5.81 -21.24 8.44
C ASP A 157 -6.51 -20.18 9.34
N LYS A 158 -6.16 -18.90 9.18
CA LYS A 158 -6.58 -17.82 10.08
C LYS A 158 -7.87 -17.11 9.64
N TYR A 159 -8.12 -17.10 8.32
CA TYR A 159 -9.17 -16.33 7.69
C TYR A 159 -9.91 -17.17 6.65
N GLU A 160 -11.22 -16.99 6.57
CA GLU A 160 -12.04 -17.48 5.48
C GLU A 160 -12.09 -16.47 4.32
N PRO A 161 -12.34 -16.89 3.07
CA PRO A 161 -12.36 -15.99 1.91
C PRO A 161 -13.29 -14.78 2.03
N ASN A 162 -14.38 -14.88 2.81
CA ASN A 162 -15.31 -13.78 3.05
C ASN A 162 -14.86 -12.84 4.19
N GLU A 163 -13.93 -13.25 5.05
CA GLU A 163 -13.33 -12.42 6.11
C GLU A 163 -12.17 -11.55 5.59
N ALA A 164 -11.74 -11.73 4.34
CA ALA A 164 -10.65 -11.00 3.72
C ALA A 164 -11.07 -10.22 2.48
N VAL A 165 -10.42 -9.09 2.24
CA VAL A 165 -10.55 -8.30 1.01
C VAL A 165 -9.19 -7.98 0.40
N PHE A 166 -9.09 -8.03 -0.92
CA PHE A 166 -7.95 -7.55 -1.69
C PHE A 166 -8.36 -6.34 -2.52
N VAL A 167 -7.71 -5.20 -2.27
CA VAL A 167 -7.96 -3.91 -2.92
C VAL A 167 -6.83 -3.65 -3.92
N GLU A 168 -7.17 -3.49 -5.18
CA GLU A 168 -6.21 -3.57 -6.29
C GLU A 168 -6.75 -2.86 -7.55
N ASP A 169 -5.87 -2.21 -8.31
CA ASP A 169 -6.18 -1.48 -9.55
C ASP A 169 -5.92 -2.30 -10.82
N ASP A 170 -5.29 -3.48 -10.72
CA ASP A 170 -5.23 -4.46 -11.81
C ASP A 170 -6.31 -5.56 -11.68
N ILE A 171 -7.26 -5.54 -12.61
CA ILE A 171 -8.33 -6.55 -12.69
C ILE A 171 -7.81 -7.98 -12.89
N LYS A 172 -6.62 -8.17 -13.48
CA LYS A 172 -6.00 -9.48 -13.66
C LYS A 172 -5.54 -10.06 -12.32
N GLU A 173 -4.94 -9.24 -11.46
CA GLU A 173 -4.52 -9.64 -10.10
C GLU A 173 -5.76 -9.97 -9.25
N LEU A 174 -6.83 -9.17 -9.34
CA LEU A 174 -8.10 -9.49 -8.68
C LEU A 174 -8.72 -10.80 -9.15
N ARG A 175 -8.75 -11.05 -10.46
CA ARG A 175 -9.26 -12.32 -11.01
C ARG A 175 -8.43 -13.51 -10.55
N ALA A 176 -7.12 -13.36 -10.44
CA ALA A 176 -6.24 -14.40 -9.92
C ALA A 176 -6.51 -14.70 -8.42
N ALA A 177 -6.89 -13.67 -7.64
CA ALA A 177 -7.19 -13.78 -6.22
C ALA A 177 -8.65 -14.16 -5.88
N ALA A 178 -9.55 -14.20 -6.86
CA ALA A 178 -11.00 -14.32 -6.65
C ALA A 178 -11.47 -15.56 -5.87
N LYS A 179 -10.64 -16.62 -5.81
CA LYS A 179 -10.92 -17.83 -5.01
C LYS A 179 -10.38 -17.75 -3.57
N LEU A 180 -9.53 -16.78 -3.29
CA LEU A 180 -8.82 -16.63 -2.02
C LEU A 180 -9.50 -15.62 -1.10
N CYS A 181 -10.05 -14.54 -1.66
CA CYS A 181 -10.69 -13.49 -0.90
C CYS A 181 -11.64 -12.66 -1.77
N ARG A 182 -12.43 -11.77 -1.15
CA ARG A 182 -13.22 -10.77 -1.87
C ARG A 182 -12.30 -9.76 -2.56
N GLY A 183 -12.69 -9.28 -3.75
CA GLY A 183 -11.93 -8.29 -4.51
C GLY A 183 -12.62 -6.93 -4.58
N VAL A 184 -11.86 -5.85 -4.37
CA VAL A 184 -12.32 -4.46 -4.58
C VAL A 184 -11.45 -3.83 -5.66
N TYR A 185 -12.08 -3.52 -6.79
CA TYR A 185 -11.41 -2.90 -7.92
C TYR A 185 -11.36 -1.37 -7.79
N VAL A 186 -10.15 -0.82 -7.93
CA VAL A 186 -9.88 0.61 -7.96
C VAL A 186 -9.73 1.04 -9.43
N ARG A 187 -10.71 1.80 -9.96
CA ARG A 187 -10.71 2.27 -11.38
C ARG A 187 -10.01 3.61 -11.57
N GLU A 188 -10.23 4.49 -10.62
CA GLU A 188 -9.65 5.82 -10.46
C GLU A 188 -9.45 5.93 -8.94
N GLN A 189 -8.47 6.69 -8.45
CA GLN A 189 -8.23 6.82 -7.00
C GLN A 189 -9.43 7.53 -6.35
N LEU A 190 -10.49 6.76 -6.09
CA LEU A 190 -11.73 7.20 -5.49
C LEU A 190 -11.38 7.97 -4.24
N ALA A 191 -12.02 9.12 -4.04
CA ALA A 191 -12.03 9.80 -2.75
C ALA A 191 -12.23 8.73 -1.65
N THR A 192 -11.28 8.64 -0.72
CA THR A 192 -11.12 7.49 0.20
C THR A 192 -12.41 7.14 0.97
N ALA A 193 -13.34 8.10 1.09
CA ALA A 193 -14.69 7.92 1.61
C ALA A 193 -15.54 6.87 0.88
N ASN A 194 -15.33 6.66 -0.43
CA ASN A 194 -16.03 5.63 -1.21
C ASN A 194 -15.38 4.24 -1.05
N LEU A 195 -14.10 4.19 -0.71
CA LEU A 195 -13.37 2.93 -0.54
C LEU A 195 -13.82 2.20 0.73
N LEU A 196 -14.04 2.91 1.84
CA LEU A 196 -14.57 2.32 3.09
C LEU A 196 -15.93 1.66 2.88
N LYS A 197 -16.84 2.33 2.17
CA LYS A 197 -18.15 1.75 1.84
C LYS A 197 -18.00 0.47 1.04
N ARG A 198 -17.13 0.45 0.02
CA ARG A 198 -16.90 -0.72 -0.83
C ARG A 198 -16.30 -1.90 -0.07
N VAL A 199 -15.31 -1.65 0.79
CA VAL A 199 -14.65 -2.66 1.62
C VAL A 199 -15.65 -3.38 2.55
N TYR A 200 -16.65 -2.68 3.08
CA TYR A 200 -17.69 -3.28 3.93
C TYR A 200 -18.94 -3.76 3.18
N SER A 201 -19.17 -3.33 1.93
CA SER A 201 -20.36 -3.70 1.15
C SER A 201 -20.19 -4.96 0.29
N CYS A 202 -18.95 -5.44 0.12
CA CYS A 202 -18.64 -6.64 -0.65
C CYS A 202 -18.94 -7.94 0.10
#